data_AF-A0A955YE56-F1
#
_entry.id   AF-A0A955YE56-F1
#
_cell.length_a   1.000
_cell.length_b   1.000
_cell.length_c   1.000
_cell.angle_alpha   90.00
_cell.angle_beta   90.00
_cell.angle_gamma   90.00
#
_symmetry.space_group_name_H-M   'P 1'
#
loop_
_entity.id
_entity.type
_entity.pdbx_description
1 polymer ?
#
loop_
_entity_poly.entity_id
_entity_poly.type
_entity_poly.pdbx_seq_one_letter_code
_entity_poly.pdbx_strand_id
1 'polypeptide(L)'
;MSDAAEISLAQVIERCREREARLAYEIGAFVVFEACEAVLESPCVVRPTDVWIAPTGETRVDLAACGTSGSAESAASLARLLAGVLVVAGQEVPAMLLHLVDVTHAERLELAGYRDELEAALVPLNRAAARRVLSRQLRELARPRADASVDSAIVAAADADLDALLGYEAPASEETPDGAQGGTESAGDVTSALDASSAMSPGTSAPDARAGSAALGRAPDLTGIEERRGGAGRFAWLGVIVIVGVVVVAYLWFGGAR
;
A
#
# COMPACT_ATOMS: atom_id res chain seq x y z
N MET A 1 -15.84 -13.55 -8.47
CA MET A 1 -15.15 -13.18 -7.22
C MET A 1 -13.71 -12.94 -7.62
N SER A 2 -13.22 -11.70 -7.56
CA SER A 2 -11.85 -11.41 -8.01
C SER A 2 -10.88 -12.20 -7.16
N ASP A 3 -10.15 -13.13 -7.78
CA ASP A 3 -8.92 -13.67 -7.23
C ASP A 3 -8.02 -12.46 -7.00
N ALA A 4 -7.94 -12.01 -5.75
CA ALA A 4 -7.02 -10.94 -5.41
C ALA A 4 -5.62 -11.54 -5.58
N ALA A 5 -4.95 -11.20 -6.68
CA ALA A 5 -3.58 -11.60 -6.89
C ALA A 5 -2.72 -11.05 -5.74
N GLU A 6 -1.69 -11.81 -5.35
CA GLU A 6 -0.68 -11.32 -4.41
C GLU A 6 -0.11 -9.99 -4.90
N ILE A 7 0.28 -9.14 -3.96
CA ILE A 7 0.83 -7.82 -4.24
C ILE A 7 2.23 -7.73 -3.65
N SER A 8 3.17 -7.12 -4.38
CA SER A 8 4.51 -6.92 -3.82
C SER A 8 4.53 -5.79 -2.79
N LEU A 9 5.44 -5.85 -1.83
CA LEU A 9 5.61 -4.78 -0.84
C LEU A 9 5.96 -3.44 -1.51
N ALA A 10 6.71 -3.47 -2.62
CA ALA A 10 6.92 -2.31 -3.48
C ALA A 10 5.60 -1.65 -3.93
N GLN A 11 4.67 -2.46 -4.44
CA GLN A 11 3.35 -1.97 -4.88
C GLN A 11 2.49 -1.47 -3.71
N VAL A 12 2.60 -2.08 -2.53
CA VAL A 12 1.92 -1.58 -1.32
C VAL A 12 2.43 -0.19 -0.94
N ILE A 13 3.76 0.01 -0.91
CA ILE A 13 4.39 1.30 -0.61
C ILE A 13 3.95 2.36 -1.63
N GLU A 14 3.98 2.04 -2.92
CA GLU A 14 3.53 2.97 -3.97
C GLU A 14 2.05 3.31 -3.84
N ARG A 15 1.16 2.33 -3.61
CA ARG A 15 -0.27 2.60 -3.40
C ARG A 15 -0.55 3.46 -2.17
N CYS A 16 0.21 3.28 -1.09
CA CYS A 16 0.10 4.16 0.09
C CYS A 16 0.47 5.61 -0.27
N ARG A 17 1.55 5.81 -1.04
CA ARG A 17 1.97 7.14 -1.50
C ARG A 17 0.94 7.78 -2.42
N GLU A 18 0.51 7.07 -3.46
CA GLU A 18 -0.44 7.57 -4.47
C GLU A 18 -1.79 7.97 -3.86
N ARG A 19 -2.21 7.28 -2.80
CA ARG A 19 -3.52 7.49 -2.17
C ARG A 19 -3.47 8.36 -0.92
N GLU A 20 -2.28 8.83 -0.54
CA GLU A 20 -2.03 9.48 0.76
C GLU A 20 -2.51 8.62 1.95
N ALA A 21 -2.58 7.30 1.76
CA ALA A 21 -2.95 6.36 2.80
C ALA A 21 -1.73 6.03 3.66
N ARG A 22 -1.96 5.62 4.91
CA ARG A 22 -0.91 5.27 5.85
C ARG A 22 -1.04 3.83 6.29
N LEU A 23 0.09 3.12 6.29
CA LEU A 23 0.18 1.83 6.93
C LEU A 23 0.36 2.04 8.45
N ALA A 24 -0.22 1.18 9.27
CA ALA A 24 0.16 1.17 10.68
C ALA A 24 1.62 0.69 10.79
N TYR A 25 2.45 1.38 11.60
CA TYR A 25 3.88 1.09 11.62
C TYR A 25 4.16 -0.33 12.12
N GLU A 26 3.36 -0.84 13.07
CA GLU A 26 3.45 -2.21 13.59
C GLU A 26 3.19 -3.23 12.50
N ILE A 27 2.25 -2.93 11.60
CA ILE A 27 1.89 -3.81 10.48
C ILE A 27 2.99 -3.79 9.43
N GLY A 28 3.58 -2.63 9.17
CA GLY A 28 4.74 -2.52 8.30
C GLY A 28 5.96 -3.27 8.83
N ALA A 29 6.29 -3.07 10.10
CA ALA A 29 7.36 -3.79 10.77
C ALA A 29 7.10 -5.30 10.84
N PHE A 30 5.84 -5.72 11.02
CA PHE A 30 5.44 -7.13 10.98
C PHE A 30 5.73 -7.80 9.63
N VAL A 31 5.47 -7.12 8.50
CA VAL A 31 5.82 -7.66 7.17
C VAL A 31 7.33 -7.87 7.05
N VAL A 32 8.13 -6.93 7.55
CA VAL A 32 9.60 -7.07 7.56
C VAL A 32 10.06 -8.17 8.51
N PHE A 33 9.36 -8.36 9.62
CA PHE A 33 9.62 -9.45 10.55
C PHE A 33 9.36 -10.84 9.92
N GLU A 34 8.22 -11.03 9.24
CA GLU A 34 7.97 -12.29 8.52
C GLU A 34 8.98 -12.49 7.38
N ALA A 35 9.38 -11.42 6.68
CA ALA A 35 10.44 -11.48 5.67
C ALA A 35 11.79 -11.87 6.29
N CYS A 36 12.11 -11.36 7.48
CA CYS A 36 13.30 -11.72 8.23
C CYS A 36 13.31 -13.21 8.61
N GLU A 37 12.18 -13.73 9.11
CA GLU A 37 12.03 -15.15 9.42
C GLU A 37 12.24 -16.04 8.19
N ALA A 38 11.72 -15.64 7.03
CA ALA A 38 11.88 -16.40 5.79
C ALA A 38 13.33 -16.49 5.30
N VAL A 39 14.15 -15.46 5.56
CA VAL A 39 15.55 -15.44 5.11
C VAL A 39 16.55 -15.98 6.13
N LEU A 40 16.12 -16.30 7.35
CA LEU A 40 17.00 -16.88 8.38
C LEU A 40 17.64 -18.20 7.93
N GLU A 41 16.89 -19.04 7.23
CA GLU A 41 17.37 -20.35 6.75
C GLU A 41 18.23 -20.22 5.49
N SER A 42 18.05 -19.15 4.71
CA SER A 42 18.75 -18.92 3.45
C SER A 42 19.05 -17.42 3.30
N PRO A 43 20.14 -16.93 3.91
CA PRO A 43 20.48 -15.51 3.90
C PRO A 43 20.66 -14.98 2.48
N CYS A 44 19.91 -13.93 2.17
CA CYS A 44 19.90 -13.24 0.89
C CYS A 44 19.63 -11.75 1.06
N VAL A 45 19.86 -10.95 0.01
CA VAL A 45 19.53 -9.53 0.01
C VAL A 45 18.08 -9.35 -0.43
N VAL A 46 17.25 -8.82 0.46
CA VAL A 46 15.81 -8.64 0.22
C VAL A 46 15.52 -7.22 -0.27
N ARG A 47 14.74 -7.10 -1.35
CA ARG A 47 14.20 -5.83 -1.83
C ARG A 47 12.68 -5.80 -1.69
N PRO A 48 12.04 -4.61 -1.73
CA PRO A 48 10.58 -4.51 -1.70
C PRO A 48 9.86 -5.27 -2.83
N THR A 49 10.53 -5.53 -3.95
CA THR A 49 9.99 -6.32 -5.08
C THR A 49 9.96 -7.81 -4.83
N ASP A 50 10.77 -8.28 -3.88
CA ASP A 50 10.99 -9.71 -3.63
C ASP A 50 10.05 -10.22 -2.52
N VAL A 51 9.41 -9.29 -1.80
CA VAL A 51 8.44 -9.56 -0.74
C VAL A 51 7.03 -9.46 -1.30
N TRP A 52 6.25 -10.52 -1.16
CA TRP A 52 4.88 -10.64 -1.64
C TRP A 52 3.93 -10.85 -0.49
N ILE A 53 2.77 -10.22 -0.57
CA ILE A 53 1.73 -10.29 0.46
C ILE A 53 0.47 -10.86 -0.17
N ALA A 54 0.02 -11.97 0.39
CA ALA A 54 -1.23 -12.61 0.00
C ALA A 54 -2.44 -11.81 0.50
N PRO A 55 -3.63 -11.97 -0.11
CA PRO A 55 -4.87 -11.32 0.35
C PRO A 55 -5.29 -11.72 1.77
N THR A 56 -4.76 -12.84 2.28
CA THR A 56 -4.93 -13.32 3.67
C THR A 56 -4.04 -12.57 4.67
N GLY A 57 -3.12 -11.73 4.18
CA GLY A 57 -2.12 -11.02 4.98
C GLY A 57 -0.86 -11.85 5.26
N GLU A 58 -0.68 -13.01 4.61
CA GLU A 58 0.55 -13.80 4.73
C GLU A 58 1.65 -13.20 3.86
N THR A 59 2.84 -13.06 4.44
CA THR A 59 4.03 -12.58 3.74
C THR A 59 4.87 -13.76 3.26
N ARG A 60 5.37 -13.68 2.02
CA ARG A 60 6.41 -14.58 1.49
C ARG A 60 7.55 -13.78 0.86
N VAL A 61 8.74 -14.36 0.87
CA VAL A 61 9.90 -13.83 0.14
C VAL A 61 10.21 -14.75 -1.03
N ASP A 62 10.43 -14.18 -2.21
CA ASP A 62 10.92 -14.93 -3.37
C ASP A 62 12.43 -15.19 -3.23
N LEU A 63 12.76 -16.26 -2.50
CA LEU A 63 14.14 -16.67 -2.23
C LEU A 63 14.92 -17.06 -3.50
N ALA A 64 14.23 -17.44 -4.59
CA ALA A 64 14.91 -17.76 -5.85
C ALA A 64 15.37 -16.50 -6.58
N ALA A 65 14.62 -15.41 -6.46
CA ALA A 65 15.01 -14.11 -7.00
C ALA A 65 16.08 -13.41 -6.13
N CYS A 66 16.07 -13.68 -4.82
CA CYS A 66 17.05 -13.13 -3.88
C CYS A 66 18.37 -13.93 -3.97
N GLY A 67 19.39 -13.38 -4.61
CA GLY A 67 20.72 -13.99 -4.63
C GLY A 67 21.28 -14.23 -3.22
N THR A 68 22.07 -15.29 -3.05
CA THR A 68 22.67 -15.67 -1.76
C THR A 68 23.63 -14.60 -1.24
N SER A 69 23.58 -14.29 0.05
CA SER A 69 24.45 -13.28 0.69
C SER A 69 24.89 -13.68 2.09
N GLY A 70 25.76 -12.87 2.71
CA GLY A 70 26.14 -13.05 4.10
C GLY A 70 25.06 -12.57 5.08
N SER A 71 25.09 -13.08 6.31
CA SER A 71 24.14 -12.75 7.39
C SER A 71 24.04 -11.24 7.66
N ALA A 72 25.18 -10.55 7.81
CA ALA A 72 25.22 -9.10 8.02
C ALA A 72 24.63 -8.31 6.84
N GLU A 73 24.87 -8.75 5.60
CA GLU A 73 24.34 -8.10 4.40
C GLU A 73 22.83 -8.29 4.28
N SER A 74 22.31 -9.47 4.65
CA SER A 74 20.87 -9.73 4.75
C SER A 74 20.21 -8.83 5.80
N ALA A 75 20.80 -8.71 6.99
CA ALA A 75 20.32 -7.79 8.03
C ALA A 75 20.30 -6.33 7.55
N ALA A 76 21.37 -5.88 6.90
CA ALA A 76 21.45 -4.56 6.25
C ALA A 76 20.31 -4.33 5.24
N SER A 77 20.01 -5.35 4.42
CA SER A 77 18.93 -5.26 3.43
C SER A 77 17.55 -5.14 4.09
N LEU A 78 17.30 -5.88 5.18
CA LEU A 78 16.07 -5.82 5.95
C LEU A 78 15.90 -4.50 6.70
N ALA A 79 16.99 -3.90 7.21
CA ALA A 79 16.96 -2.56 7.80
C ALA A 79 16.55 -1.49 6.77
N ARG A 80 17.07 -1.58 5.54
CA ARG A 80 16.64 -0.70 4.43
C ARG A 80 15.19 -0.96 4.03
N LEU A 81 14.75 -2.21 4.05
CA LEU A 81 13.36 -2.58 3.81
C LEU A 81 12.43 -1.96 4.86
N LEU A 82 12.78 -2.09 6.14
CA LEU A 82 12.08 -1.46 7.26
C LEU A 82 11.99 0.05 7.09
N ALA A 83 13.10 0.72 6.76
CA ALA A 83 13.11 2.15 6.48
C ALA A 83 12.12 2.53 5.37
N GLY A 84 12.12 1.79 4.26
CA GLY A 84 11.21 2.03 3.13
C GLY A 84 9.73 1.90 3.51
N VAL A 85 9.40 0.93 4.36
CA VAL A 85 8.03 0.73 4.85
C VAL A 85 7.63 1.81 5.87
N LEU A 86 8.53 2.19 6.77
CA LEU A 86 8.25 3.22 7.77
C LEU A 86 8.05 4.62 7.17
N VAL A 87 8.62 4.89 5.98
CA VAL A 87 8.35 6.14 5.23
C VAL A 87 6.87 6.30 4.87
N VAL A 88 6.16 5.20 4.63
CA VAL A 88 4.71 5.21 4.34
C VAL A 88 3.85 4.85 5.56
N ALA A 89 4.49 4.57 6.70
CA ALA A 89 3.78 4.39 7.94
C ALA A 89 3.18 5.71 8.43
N GLY A 90 2.14 5.61 9.27
CA GLY A 90 1.51 6.75 9.93
C GLY A 90 2.45 7.49 10.89
N GLN A 91 1.90 8.49 11.57
CA GLN A 91 2.66 9.24 12.58
C GLN A 91 2.98 8.35 13.81
N GLU A 92 3.99 8.75 14.58
CA GLU A 92 4.37 8.15 15.88
C GLU A 92 5.09 6.79 15.82
N VAL A 93 6.05 6.64 14.91
CA VAL A 93 6.95 5.47 14.91
C VAL A 93 7.79 5.42 16.20
N PRO A 94 7.73 4.34 16.99
CA PRO A 94 8.53 4.19 18.20
C PRO A 94 10.03 4.28 17.93
N ALA A 95 10.77 4.96 18.80
CA ALA A 95 12.20 5.18 18.67
C ALA A 95 13.02 3.88 18.51
N MET A 96 12.55 2.78 19.11
CA MET A 96 13.16 1.46 18.98
C MET A 96 13.18 0.96 17.52
N LEU A 97 12.07 1.12 16.77
CA LEU A 97 12.04 0.77 15.34
C LEU A 97 12.92 1.71 14.51
N LEU A 98 13.05 2.97 14.92
CA LEU A 98 13.98 3.93 14.29
C LEU A 98 15.44 3.56 14.54
N HIS A 99 15.77 2.84 15.61
CA HIS A 99 17.11 2.32 15.82
C HIS A 99 17.43 1.16 14.86
N LEU A 100 16.43 0.32 14.56
CA LEU A 100 16.59 -0.84 13.68
C LEU A 100 16.72 -0.48 12.19
N VAL A 101 16.37 0.74 11.78
CA VAL A 101 16.66 1.19 10.40
C VAL A 101 18.13 1.58 10.18
N ASP A 102 18.93 1.71 11.24
CA ASP A 102 20.37 1.93 11.12
C ASP A 102 21.04 0.67 10.59
N VAL A 103 21.48 0.75 9.33
CA VAL A 103 22.16 -0.33 8.61
C VAL A 103 23.41 -0.80 9.35
N THR A 104 24.19 0.12 9.95
CA THR A 104 25.42 -0.25 10.65
C THR A 104 25.14 -0.96 11.97
N HIS A 105 24.00 -0.66 12.60
CA HIS A 105 23.52 -1.40 13.75
C HIS A 105 23.03 -2.79 13.34
N ALA A 106 22.23 -2.89 12.28
CA ALA A 106 21.74 -4.17 11.77
C ALA A 106 22.87 -5.11 11.33
N GLU A 107 23.90 -4.59 10.65
CA GLU A 107 25.08 -5.39 10.25
C GLU A 107 25.81 -5.99 11.47
N ARG A 108 25.90 -5.23 12.57
CA ARG A 108 26.55 -5.70 13.81
C ARG A 108 25.73 -6.74 14.57
N LEU A 109 24.41 -6.66 14.50
CA LEU A 109 23.52 -7.65 15.10
C LEU A 109 23.52 -8.98 14.33
N GLU A 110 23.91 -8.93 13.05
CA GLU A 110 23.68 -10.01 12.08
C GLU A 110 22.19 -10.40 11.98
N LEU A 111 21.86 -11.33 11.09
CA LEU A 111 20.47 -11.63 10.77
C LEU A 111 19.66 -12.16 11.96
N ALA A 112 20.26 -13.03 12.77
CA ALA A 112 19.59 -13.61 13.95
C ALA A 112 19.34 -12.55 15.03
N GLY A 113 20.34 -11.73 15.37
CA GLY A 113 20.18 -10.66 16.36
C GLY A 113 19.21 -9.57 15.89
N TYR A 114 19.23 -9.26 14.59
CA TYR A 114 18.25 -8.32 14.01
C TYR A 114 16.82 -8.85 14.13
N ARG A 115 16.59 -10.16 13.92
CA ARG A 115 15.28 -10.78 14.14
C ARG A 115 14.83 -10.63 15.59
N ASP A 116 15.71 -10.92 16.54
CA ASP A 116 15.38 -10.91 17.97
C ASP A 116 15.03 -9.50 18.45
N GLU A 117 15.76 -8.47 18.01
CA GLU A 117 15.45 -7.08 18.32
C GLU A 117 14.15 -6.60 17.66
N LEU A 118 13.89 -7.03 16.41
CA LEU A 118 12.63 -6.73 15.72
C LEU A 118 11.44 -7.41 16.41
N GLU A 119 11.61 -8.64 16.88
CA GLU A 119 10.61 -9.34 17.67
C GLU A 119 10.35 -8.60 18.98
N ALA A 120 11.40 -8.25 19.73
CA ALA A 120 11.31 -7.49 20.97
C ALA A 120 10.59 -6.15 20.77
N ALA A 121 10.82 -5.49 19.62
CA ALA A 121 10.16 -4.25 19.27
C ALA A 121 8.66 -4.40 18.99
N LEU A 122 8.22 -5.61 18.68
CA LEU A 122 6.84 -5.95 18.37
C LEU A 122 6.10 -6.62 19.55
N VAL A 123 6.76 -7.08 20.63
CA VAL A 123 6.06 -7.78 21.73
C VAL A 123 5.09 -6.84 22.47
N PRO A 124 3.78 -7.18 22.64
CA PRO A 124 3.11 -8.45 22.36
C PRO A 124 2.26 -8.44 21.07
N LEU A 125 2.86 -8.48 19.89
CA LEU A 125 2.12 -8.53 18.63
C LEU A 125 1.55 -9.93 18.38
N ASN A 126 0.23 -10.02 18.33
CA ASN A 126 -0.44 -11.24 17.89
C ASN A 126 -0.34 -11.36 16.36
N ARG A 127 0.48 -12.31 15.87
CA ARG A 127 0.69 -12.54 14.42
C ARG A 127 -0.61 -12.73 13.65
N ALA A 128 -1.58 -13.48 14.20
CA ALA A 128 -2.86 -13.69 13.54
C ALA A 128 -3.71 -12.41 13.46
N ALA A 129 -3.63 -11.54 14.47
CA ALA A 129 -4.27 -10.24 14.44
C ALA A 129 -3.58 -9.30 13.42
N ALA A 130 -2.25 -9.29 13.38
CA ALA A 130 -1.48 -8.50 12.43
C ALA A 130 -1.82 -8.86 10.98
N ARG A 131 -1.86 -10.16 10.64
CA ARG A 131 -2.29 -10.64 9.31
C ARG A 131 -3.72 -10.19 8.97
N ARG A 132 -4.65 -10.26 9.92
CA ARG A 132 -6.04 -9.76 9.71
C ARG A 132 -6.06 -8.26 9.43
N VAL A 133 -5.32 -7.46 10.20
CA VAL A 133 -5.23 -6.01 9.99
C VAL A 133 -4.60 -5.70 8.62
N LEU A 134 -3.51 -6.38 8.27
CA LEU A 134 -2.86 -6.26 6.97
C LEU A 134 -3.83 -6.61 5.83
N SER A 135 -4.55 -7.74 5.93
CA SER A 135 -5.54 -8.13 4.93
C SER A 135 -6.63 -7.08 4.73
N ARG A 136 -7.07 -6.43 5.81
CA ARG A 136 -8.05 -5.35 5.77
C ARG A 136 -7.46 -4.10 5.08
N GLN A 137 -6.27 -3.68 5.48
CA GLN A 137 -5.59 -2.52 4.89
C GLN A 137 -5.34 -2.74 3.39
N LEU A 138 -4.94 -3.94 2.96
CA LEU A 138 -4.76 -4.27 1.55
C LEU A 138 -6.07 -4.18 0.75
N ARG A 139 -7.20 -4.61 1.33
CA ARG A 139 -8.52 -4.45 0.68
C ARG A 139 -8.93 -2.99 0.55
N GLU A 140 -8.65 -2.19 1.59
CA GLU A 140 -8.90 -0.74 1.57
C GLU A 140 -8.02 -0.04 0.52
N LEU A 141 -6.75 -0.42 0.40
CA LEU A 141 -5.82 0.06 -0.63
C LEU A 141 -6.19 -0.42 -2.05
N ALA A 142 -6.83 -1.58 -2.18
CA ALA A 142 -7.27 -2.12 -3.46
C ALA A 142 -8.63 -1.55 -3.93
N ARG A 143 -9.47 -1.04 -3.00
CA ARG A 143 -10.76 -0.45 -3.33
C ARG A 143 -10.55 0.71 -4.32
N PRO A 144 -11.26 0.77 -5.47
CA PRO A 144 -11.21 1.92 -6.35
C PRO A 144 -11.50 3.20 -5.56
N ARG A 145 -10.75 4.28 -5.80
CA ARG A 145 -11.12 5.59 -5.23
C ARG A 145 -12.50 5.89 -5.82
N ALA A 146 -13.52 6.09 -4.97
CA ALA A 146 -14.76 6.68 -5.46
C ALA A 146 -14.35 8.01 -6.09
N ASP A 147 -14.66 8.20 -7.37
CA ASP A 147 -14.17 9.37 -8.09
C ASP A 147 -14.55 10.62 -7.31
N ALA A 148 -13.54 11.42 -6.96
CA ALA A 148 -13.72 12.70 -6.29
C ALA A 148 -14.59 13.68 -7.11
N SER A 149 -14.96 13.32 -8.35
CA SER A 149 -15.93 14.03 -9.18
C SER A 149 -17.35 13.98 -8.61
N VAL A 150 -17.75 12.89 -7.94
CA VAL A 150 -19.09 12.80 -7.35
C VAL A 150 -19.16 13.66 -6.08
N ASP A 151 -18.13 13.62 -5.24
CA ASP A 151 -18.04 14.48 -4.05
C ASP A 151 -17.90 15.96 -4.44
N SER A 152 -17.13 16.29 -5.49
CA SER A 152 -17.04 17.67 -5.98
C SER A 152 -18.36 18.19 -6.55
N ALA A 153 -19.16 17.35 -7.22
CA ALA A 153 -20.47 17.73 -7.74
C ALA A 153 -21.50 17.90 -6.61
N ILE A 154 -21.43 17.05 -5.58
CA ILE A 154 -22.30 17.17 -4.38
C ILE A 154 -21.92 18.40 -3.56
N VAL A 155 -20.63 18.67 -3.38
CA VAL A 155 -20.16 19.87 -2.68
C VAL A 155 -20.52 21.14 -3.46
N ALA A 156 -20.34 21.16 -4.78
CA ALA A 156 -20.76 22.30 -5.61
C ALA A 156 -22.28 22.51 -5.61
N ALA A 157 -23.08 21.44 -5.60
CA ALA A 157 -24.53 21.54 -5.47
C ALA A 157 -24.94 22.03 -4.08
N ALA A 158 -24.30 21.55 -3.01
CA ALA A 158 -24.56 22.01 -1.65
C ALA A 158 -24.14 23.48 -1.43
N ASP A 159 -23.06 23.92 -2.07
CA ASP A 159 -22.58 25.31 -2.05
C ASP A 159 -23.58 26.23 -2.77
N ALA A 160 -24.05 25.83 -3.97
CA ALA A 160 -25.09 26.56 -4.70
C ALA A 160 -26.42 26.65 -3.95
N ASP A 161 -26.83 25.58 -3.26
CA ASP A 161 -28.02 25.58 -2.40
C ASP A 161 -27.84 26.51 -1.19
N LEU A 162 -26.63 26.59 -0.63
CA LEU A 162 -26.31 27.48 0.49
C LEU A 162 -26.35 28.96 0.06
N ASP A 163 -25.78 29.28 -1.10
CA ASP A 163 -25.81 30.63 -1.68
C ASP A 163 -27.24 31.09 -1.97
N ALA A 164 -28.08 30.21 -2.50
CA ALA A 164 -29.49 30.47 -2.74
C ALA A 164 -30.27 30.75 -1.43
N LEU A 165 -29.90 30.09 -0.34
CA LEU A 165 -30.55 30.24 0.97
C LEU A 165 -30.11 31.49 1.71
N LEU A 166 -28.85 31.90 1.52
CA LEU A 166 -28.27 33.10 2.14
C LEU A 166 -28.52 34.38 1.33
N GLY A 167 -29.09 34.26 0.13
CA GLY A 167 -29.28 35.39 -0.79
C GLY A 167 -27.94 36.01 -1.22
N TYR A 168 -26.87 35.23 -1.19
CA TYR A 168 -25.54 35.67 -1.59
C TYR A 168 -25.46 35.58 -3.11
N GLU A 169 -25.84 36.66 -3.78
CA GLU A 169 -25.59 36.78 -5.22
C GLU A 169 -24.10 37.06 -5.38
N ALA A 170 -23.34 36.03 -5.77
CA ALA A 170 -21.91 36.17 -6.03
C ALA A 170 -21.71 37.34 -7.00
N PRO A 171 -20.82 38.31 -6.70
CA PRO A 171 -20.54 39.40 -7.62
C PRO A 171 -20.09 38.78 -8.94
N ALA A 172 -20.78 39.15 -10.03
CA ALA A 172 -20.46 38.68 -11.36
C ALA A 172 -18.95 38.77 -11.56
N SER A 173 -18.31 37.61 -11.79
CA SER A 173 -16.94 37.60 -12.28
C SER A 173 -16.96 38.45 -13.55
N GLU A 174 -16.16 39.52 -13.58
CA GLU A 174 -16.08 40.43 -14.72
C GLU A 174 -15.67 39.64 -15.96
N GLU A 175 -16.67 39.18 -16.72
CA GLU A 175 -16.51 38.72 -18.08
C GLU A 175 -16.05 39.91 -18.92
N THR A 176 -14.80 39.86 -19.36
CA THR A 176 -14.30 40.65 -20.49
C THR A 176 -15.29 40.55 -21.66
N PRO A 177 -15.84 41.67 -22.18
CA PRO A 177 -16.91 41.62 -23.15
C PRO A 177 -16.42 41.48 -24.60
N ASP A 178 -17.36 41.01 -25.41
CA ASP A 178 -17.57 41.20 -26.85
C ASP A 178 -17.08 40.09 -27.81
N GLY A 179 -17.94 39.43 -28.61
CA GLY A 179 -19.35 39.68 -28.84
C GLY A 179 -20.08 38.62 -29.68
N ALA A 180 -21.41 38.80 -29.72
CA ALA A 180 -22.38 38.51 -30.80
C ALA A 180 -22.38 37.09 -31.44
N GLN A 181 -23.50 36.39 -31.68
CA GLN A 181 -24.92 36.74 -31.78
C GLN A 181 -25.73 35.44 -32.06
N GLY A 182 -27.01 35.42 -31.66
CA GLY A 182 -28.09 34.62 -32.29
C GLY A 182 -28.27 33.19 -31.75
N GLY A 183 -29.45 32.71 -31.39
CA GLY A 183 -30.81 33.21 -31.51
C GLY A 183 -31.79 32.08 -31.17
N THR A 184 -32.86 32.45 -30.47
CA THR A 184 -34.24 31.91 -30.51
C THR A 184 -34.54 30.43 -30.22
N GLU A 185 -35.30 30.27 -29.13
CA GLU A 185 -36.57 29.53 -29.01
C GLU A 185 -36.57 27.99 -29.11
N SER A 186 -36.98 27.31 -28.02
CA SER A 186 -38.28 26.62 -28.00
C SER A 186 -38.57 26.02 -26.62
N ALA A 187 -39.81 26.22 -26.18
CA ALA A 187 -40.42 25.71 -24.96
C ALA A 187 -40.83 24.22 -25.05
N GLY A 188 -41.06 23.62 -23.87
CA GLY A 188 -41.69 22.31 -23.62
C GLY A 188 -41.11 21.73 -22.32
N ASP A 189 -41.67 21.99 -21.13
CA ASP A 189 -42.89 21.37 -20.57
C ASP A 189 -43.00 19.87 -20.91
N VAL A 190 -42.72 18.96 -19.97
CA VAL A 190 -43.68 17.96 -19.46
C VAL A 190 -43.21 17.42 -18.09
N THR A 191 -44.18 17.42 -17.17
CA THR A 191 -44.28 16.85 -15.83
C THR A 191 -43.97 15.36 -15.62
N SER A 192 -43.94 14.98 -14.33
CA SER A 192 -44.31 13.68 -13.74
C SER A 192 -43.24 12.59 -13.70
N ALA A 193 -43.21 11.63 -12.79
CA ALA A 193 -43.69 11.42 -11.42
C ALA A 193 -43.21 10.00 -11.08
N LEU A 194 -42.88 9.75 -9.80
CA LEU A 194 -43.04 8.50 -9.05
C LEU A 194 -43.24 7.20 -9.85
N ASP A 195 -42.39 6.19 -9.62
CA ASP A 195 -42.91 4.99 -8.98
C ASP A 195 -41.86 4.15 -8.26
N ALA A 196 -42.33 3.54 -7.19
CA ALA A 196 -41.60 2.69 -6.29
C ALA A 196 -41.81 1.22 -6.64
N SER A 197 -40.98 0.39 -6.00
CA SER A 197 -41.37 -0.88 -5.39
C SER A 197 -41.10 -2.19 -6.14
N SER A 198 -40.64 -3.14 -5.31
CA SER A 198 -40.82 -4.60 -5.40
C SER A 198 -39.96 -5.35 -6.42
N ALA A 199 -39.46 -6.55 -6.15
CA ALA A 199 -39.48 -7.44 -4.98
C ALA A 199 -38.35 -8.47 -5.25
N MET A 200 -37.55 -8.85 -4.25
CA MET A 200 -37.70 -10.12 -3.54
C MET A 200 -37.89 -11.35 -4.47
N SER A 201 -36.86 -12.20 -4.57
CA SER A 201 -37.04 -13.64 -4.38
C SER A 201 -35.75 -14.36 -3.98
N PRO A 202 -35.82 -15.31 -3.03
CA PRO A 202 -34.74 -16.14 -2.53
C PRO A 202 -34.69 -17.50 -3.26
N GLY A 203 -33.62 -18.27 -3.05
CA GLY A 203 -33.58 -19.69 -3.44
C GLY A 203 -32.17 -20.27 -3.49
N THR A 204 -31.64 -20.74 -2.36
CA THR A 204 -31.50 -22.17 -2.03
C THR A 204 -30.52 -22.94 -2.93
N SER A 205 -29.39 -23.37 -2.36
CA SER A 205 -29.05 -24.80 -2.19
C SER A 205 -27.53 -24.98 -2.04
N ALA A 206 -27.12 -25.42 -0.85
CA ALA A 206 -25.96 -26.27 -0.67
C ALA A 206 -26.21 -27.64 -1.33
N PRO A 207 -25.16 -28.37 -1.71
CA PRO A 207 -24.99 -29.63 -0.99
C PRO A 207 -23.55 -30.01 -0.63
N ASP A 208 -23.54 -30.94 0.31
CA ASP A 208 -22.49 -31.70 0.97
C ASP A 208 -21.38 -32.33 0.11
N ALA A 209 -20.22 -32.42 0.79
CA ALA A 209 -19.32 -33.57 0.93
C ALA A 209 -18.80 -34.33 -0.31
N ARG A 210 -17.47 -34.41 -0.43
CA ARG A 210 -16.73 -35.66 -0.13
C ARG A 210 -15.22 -35.50 -0.20
N ALA A 211 -14.58 -36.25 0.69
CA ALA A 211 -13.16 -36.55 0.73
C ALA A 211 -12.71 -37.49 -0.40
N GLY A 212 -11.41 -37.44 -0.72
CA GLY A 212 -10.67 -38.42 -1.55
C GLY A 212 -9.44 -37.74 -2.18
N SER A 213 -8.26 -37.86 -1.58
CA SER A 213 -7.26 -38.92 -1.76
C SER A 213 -6.36 -38.75 -3.00
N ALA A 214 -5.07 -38.49 -2.72
CA ALA A 214 -3.83 -38.92 -3.38
C ALA A 214 -3.76 -39.11 -4.92
N ALA A 215 -2.85 -38.35 -5.56
CA ALA A 215 -1.94 -38.77 -6.63
C ALA A 215 -1.01 -37.58 -6.98
N LEU A 216 0.27 -37.53 -6.58
CA LEU A 216 1.42 -38.01 -7.35
C LEU A 216 1.29 -37.81 -8.87
N GLY A 217 2.03 -36.83 -9.41
CA GLY A 217 2.43 -36.87 -10.80
C GLY A 217 2.69 -35.52 -11.46
N ARG A 218 3.97 -35.32 -11.81
CA ARG A 218 4.46 -34.70 -13.05
C ARG A 218 4.78 -33.19 -12.99
N ALA A 219 6.08 -32.94 -12.87
CA ALA A 219 6.75 -31.69 -13.22
C ALA A 219 6.58 -31.39 -14.73
N PRO A 220 6.32 -30.12 -15.10
CA PRO A 220 6.64 -29.62 -16.42
C PRO A 220 8.06 -29.03 -16.45
N ASP A 221 8.83 -29.58 -17.37
CA ASP A 221 10.09 -29.09 -17.91
C ASP A 221 9.89 -27.70 -18.52
N LEU A 222 10.68 -26.70 -18.08
CA LEU A 222 10.69 -25.34 -18.61
C LEU A 222 12.13 -24.92 -18.93
N THR A 223 12.70 -25.56 -19.96
CA THR A 223 13.83 -24.99 -20.69
C THR A 223 13.35 -23.91 -21.66
N GLY A 224 13.86 -22.69 -21.49
CA GLY A 224 13.94 -21.68 -22.53
C GLY A 224 12.91 -20.57 -22.44
N ILE A 225 13.33 -19.42 -21.91
CA ILE A 225 13.18 -18.07 -22.49
C ILE A 225 14.33 -17.25 -21.90
N GLU A 226 15.40 -17.09 -22.69
CA GLU A 226 16.40 -16.04 -22.51
C GLU A 226 15.92 -14.74 -23.20
N GLU A 227 16.44 -13.62 -22.69
CA GLU A 227 16.54 -12.30 -23.32
C GLU A 227 15.27 -11.49 -23.63
N ARG A 228 15.03 -10.41 -22.85
CA ARG A 228 15.36 -9.02 -23.27
C ARG A 228 14.77 -7.96 -22.32
N ARG A 229 15.48 -6.83 -22.25
CA ARG A 229 15.13 -5.50 -21.71
C ARG A 229 15.28 -5.36 -20.19
N GLY A 230 15.91 -4.33 -19.65
CA GLY A 230 16.45 -3.10 -20.23
C GLY A 230 16.70 -2.14 -19.08
N GLY A 231 17.91 -1.61 -18.99
CA GLY A 231 18.34 -0.75 -17.89
C GLY A 231 17.57 0.57 -17.86
N ALA A 232 16.86 0.83 -16.76
CA ALA A 232 16.38 2.17 -16.41
C ALA A 232 16.21 2.41 -14.89
N GLY A 233 16.54 1.44 -14.02
CA GLY A 233 16.23 1.53 -12.58
C GLY A 233 17.29 2.18 -11.68
N ARG A 234 18.49 2.49 -12.18
CA ARG A 234 19.61 2.90 -11.30
C ARG A 234 19.55 4.36 -10.82
N PHE A 235 18.71 5.20 -11.42
CA PHE A 235 18.64 6.63 -11.05
C PHE A 235 17.58 6.96 -10.00
N ALA A 236 16.49 6.20 -9.91
CA ALA A 236 15.45 6.45 -8.90
C ALA A 236 15.91 6.10 -7.47
N TRP A 237 16.80 5.13 -7.33
CA TRP A 237 17.27 4.65 -6.02
C TRP A 237 18.25 5.62 -5.33
N LEU A 238 19.02 6.38 -6.11
CA LEU A 238 19.93 7.42 -5.59
C LEU A 238 19.16 8.60 -4.98
N GLY A 239 18.01 8.97 -5.53
CA GLY A 239 17.18 10.06 -5.00
C GLY A 239 16.63 9.77 -3.60
N VAL A 240 16.19 8.53 -3.35
CA VAL A 240 15.63 8.11 -2.05
C VAL A 240 16.70 8.10 -0.96
N ILE A 241 17.92 7.65 -1.26
CA ILE A 241 19.03 7.66 -0.29
C ILE A 241 19.40 9.10 0.11
N VAL A 242 19.44 10.02 -0.85
CA VAL A 242 19.77 11.42 -0.57
C VAL A 242 18.71 12.07 0.32
N ILE A 243 17.43 11.81 0.06
CA ILE A 243 16.34 12.38 0.87
C ILE A 243 16.37 11.84 2.30
N VAL A 244 16.55 10.52 2.49
CA VAL A 244 16.66 9.92 3.83
C VAL A 244 17.89 10.43 4.57
N GLY A 245 19.03 10.55 3.89
CA GLY A 245 20.26 11.11 4.48
C GLY A 245 20.07 12.56 4.94
N VAL A 246 19.42 13.41 4.14
CA VAL A 246 19.16 14.82 4.49
C VAL A 246 18.20 14.92 5.68
N VAL A 247 17.16 14.09 5.75
CA VAL A 247 16.21 14.09 6.87
C VAL A 247 16.88 13.63 8.16
N VAL A 248 17.71 12.58 8.12
CA VAL A 248 18.45 12.09 9.30
C VAL A 248 19.46 13.12 9.79
N VAL A 249 20.21 13.77 8.89
CA VAL A 249 21.15 14.83 9.25
C VAL A 249 20.43 16.04 9.84
N ALA A 250 19.31 16.46 9.26
CA ALA A 250 18.51 17.57 9.78
C ALA A 250 17.94 17.23 11.18
N TYR A 251 17.49 15.99 11.38
CA TYR A 251 16.96 15.54 12.66
C TYR A 251 18.04 15.48 13.76
N LEU A 252 19.24 15.00 13.43
CA LEU A 252 20.38 14.99 14.36
C LEU A 252 20.88 16.40 14.69
N TRP A 253 20.84 17.33 13.73
CA TRP A 253 21.32 18.69 13.92
C TRP A 253 20.33 19.57 14.70
N PHE A 254 19.03 19.38 14.51
CA PHE A 254 17.99 20.14 15.25
C PHE A 254 17.53 19.45 16.55
N GLY A 255 17.69 18.13 16.69
CA GLY A 255 17.25 17.37 17.85
C GLY A 255 18.19 17.40 19.06
N GLY A 256 19.45 17.82 18.88
CA GLY A 256 20.49 17.79 19.93
C GLY A 256 20.56 18.99 20.88
N ALA A 257 19.59 19.91 20.83
CA ALA A 257 19.62 21.17 21.60
C ALA A 257 18.57 21.25 22.73
N ARG A 258 18.14 20.12 23.30
CA ARG A 258 17.26 20.08 24.47
C ARG A 258 17.87 19.32 25.63
#